data_AF-A0A0R0D3C6-F1
#
_entry.id   AF-A0A0R0D3C6-F1
#
_cell.length_a   1.000
_cell.length_b   1.000
_cell.length_c   1.000
_cell.angle_alpha   90.00
_cell.angle_beta   90.00
_cell.angle_gamma   90.00
#
_symmetry.space_group_name_H-M   'P 1'
#
loop_
_entity.id
_entity.type
_entity.pdbx_description
1 polymer ?
#
loop_
_entity_poly.entity_id
_entity_poly.type
_entity_poly.pdbx_seq_one_letter_code
_entity_poly.pdbx_strand_id
1 'polypeptide(L)'
;MEAMFPGKWKRDNGLAPATAAGPLTLAGETWALALKGLLPRQLGEGMAACMRMGLEWPPNPAKFRALCLGLPSLAQVEQELRPGQDRSPLSVLVRSLMDLHAFNAADGYQQSRMVAAAYSQALQHVSAGGALPAAVPALVHERPAAPNVSNRESAAAAMARAAQELGFD
;
A
#
# COMPACT_ATOMS: atom_id res chain seq x y z
N MET A 1 17.09 21.72 19.17
CA MET A 1 16.11 21.56 18.07
C MET A 1 16.42 22.45 16.87
N GLU A 2 16.95 23.66 17.07
CA GLU A 2 17.30 24.60 15.99
C GLU A 2 18.44 24.10 15.08
N ALA A 3 19.37 23.29 15.61
CA ALA A 3 20.50 22.75 14.86
C ALA A 3 20.14 21.61 13.87
N MET A 4 18.92 21.05 13.94
CA MET A 4 18.57 19.82 13.23
C MET A 4 17.74 20.05 11.95
N PHE A 5 17.16 21.25 11.77
CA PHE A 5 16.21 21.52 10.67
C PHE A 5 16.51 22.86 9.98
N PRO A 6 16.85 22.88 8.68
CA PRO A 6 17.30 24.07 7.97
C PRO A 6 16.20 25.13 7.82
N GLY A 7 16.58 26.37 7.50
CA GLY A 7 15.71 27.57 7.48
C GLY A 7 14.46 27.53 6.60
N LYS A 8 14.23 26.49 5.79
CA LYS A 8 12.95 26.22 5.12
C LYS A 8 11.83 25.95 6.14
N TRP A 9 12.12 25.18 7.19
CA TRP A 9 11.14 24.84 8.23
C TRP A 9 10.55 26.09 8.89
N LYS A 10 11.43 26.99 9.36
CA LYS A 10 11.04 28.26 10.00
C LYS A 10 10.17 29.14 9.08
N ARG A 11 10.41 29.09 7.77
CA ARG A 11 9.67 29.86 6.75
C ARG A 11 8.27 29.31 6.53
N ASP A 12 8.15 27.99 6.44
CA ASP A 12 6.89 27.31 6.09
C ASP A 12 6.00 27.07 7.32
N ASN A 13 6.58 26.94 8.53
CA ASN A 13 5.87 26.44 9.72
C ASN A 13 6.06 27.31 10.99
N GLY A 14 6.93 28.33 10.94
CA GLY A 14 7.27 29.17 12.10
C GLY A 14 8.30 28.55 13.04
N LEU A 15 8.64 29.28 14.12
CA LEU A 15 9.65 28.88 15.12
C LEU A 15 9.12 27.92 16.18
N ALA A 16 7.83 27.98 16.47
CA ALA A 16 7.18 27.20 17.53
C ALA A 16 5.77 26.78 17.08
N PRO A 17 5.30 25.59 17.52
CA PRO A 17 3.95 25.11 17.21
C PRO A 17 2.86 25.93 17.91
N ALA A 18 3.23 26.76 18.89
CA ALA A 18 2.36 27.71 19.58
C ALA A 18 2.81 29.14 19.33
N THR A 19 1.85 30.06 19.30
CA THR A 19 2.10 31.49 19.34
C THR A 19 2.55 31.90 20.75
N ALA A 20 3.17 33.08 20.87
CA ALA A 20 3.60 33.61 22.17
C ALA A 20 2.44 33.79 23.18
N ALA A 21 1.19 33.82 22.70
CA ALA A 21 -0.02 33.96 23.52
C ALA A 21 -0.65 32.61 23.95
N GLY A 22 -0.07 31.47 23.57
CA GLY A 22 -0.54 30.14 23.97
C GLY A 22 -1.29 29.28 22.94
N PRO A 23 -2.08 29.81 21.97
CA PRO A 23 -2.75 28.96 20.98
C PRO A 23 -1.76 28.43 19.94
N LEU A 24 -2.11 27.28 19.33
CA LEU A 24 -1.33 26.69 18.25
C LEU A 24 -1.26 27.60 17.02
N THR A 25 -0.16 27.53 16.29
CA THR A 25 -0.08 28.11 14.94
C THR A 25 -0.86 27.23 13.96
N LEU A 26 -1.22 27.73 12.77
CA LEU A 26 -1.87 26.92 11.73
C LEU A 26 -1.09 25.64 11.41
N ALA A 27 0.24 25.71 11.37
CA ALA A 27 1.09 24.53 11.22
C ALA A 27 0.98 23.59 12.42
N GLY A 28 1.00 24.13 13.65
CA GLY A 28 0.76 23.37 14.88
C GLY A 28 -0.59 22.65 14.89
N GLU A 29 -1.67 23.32 14.48
CA GLU A 29 -3.01 22.73 14.34
C GLU A 29 -3.05 21.62 13.29
N THR A 30 -2.42 21.84 12.15
CA THR A 30 -2.32 20.85 11.06
C THR A 30 -1.63 19.58 11.53
N TRP A 31 -0.50 19.72 12.22
CA TRP A 31 0.22 18.58 12.79
C TRP A 31 -0.55 17.93 13.94
N ALA A 32 -1.19 18.71 14.82
CA ALA A 32 -2.03 18.16 15.88
C ALA A 32 -3.17 17.29 15.31
N LEU A 33 -3.80 17.73 14.21
CA LEU A 33 -4.81 16.94 13.50
C LEU A 33 -4.21 15.67 12.89
N ALA A 34 -3.07 15.78 12.21
CA ALA A 34 -2.41 14.62 11.57
C ALA A 34 -1.95 13.56 12.57
N LEU A 35 -1.56 13.97 13.78
CA LEU A 35 -1.07 13.06 14.83
C LEU A 35 -2.18 12.53 15.74
N LYS A 36 -3.40 13.08 15.65
CA LYS A 36 -4.52 12.70 16.50
C LYS A 36 -4.80 11.19 16.41
N GLY A 37 -4.93 10.56 17.58
CA GLY A 37 -5.25 9.14 17.70
C GLY A 37 -4.08 8.17 17.44
N LEU A 38 -2.87 8.67 17.17
CA LEU A 38 -1.68 7.82 17.07
C LEU A 38 -1.09 7.53 18.45
N LEU A 39 -0.67 6.29 18.64
CA LEU A 39 0.05 5.85 19.83
C LEU A 39 1.53 6.31 19.76
N PRO A 40 2.20 6.54 20.90
CA PRO A 40 3.61 6.90 20.92
C PRO A 40 4.52 5.93 20.14
N ARG A 41 4.20 4.62 20.20
CA ARG A 41 4.90 3.60 19.41
C ARG A 41 4.79 3.83 17.91
N GLN A 42 3.60 4.16 17.41
CA GLN A 42 3.35 4.43 15.99
C GLN A 42 4.12 5.68 15.53
N LEU A 43 4.21 6.71 16.37
CA LEU A 43 5.05 7.88 16.09
C LEU A 43 6.53 7.51 15.96
N GLY A 44 7.02 6.64 16.85
CA GLY A 44 8.38 6.10 16.79
C GLY A 44 8.64 5.30 15.51
N GLU A 45 7.70 4.42 15.14
CA GLU A 45 7.76 3.64 13.89
C GLU A 45 7.77 4.56 12.65
N GLY A 46 6.94 5.60 12.66
CA GLY A 46 6.91 6.62 11.60
C GLY A 46 8.21 7.40 11.47
N MET A 47 8.81 7.84 12.58
CA MET A 47 10.13 8.50 12.56
C MET A 47 11.22 7.58 12.03
N ALA A 48 11.25 6.33 12.49
CA ALA A 48 12.21 5.34 12.00
C ALA A 48 12.02 5.05 10.50
N ALA A 49 10.78 5.00 10.02
CA ALA A 49 10.48 4.84 8.60
C ALA A 49 10.95 6.04 7.77
N CYS A 50 10.72 7.28 8.23
CA CYS A 50 11.25 8.48 7.58
C CYS A 50 12.77 8.41 7.41
N MET A 51 13.49 8.01 8.47
CA MET A 51 14.94 7.87 8.43
C MET A 51 15.40 6.78 7.46
N ARG A 52 14.80 5.58 7.51
CA ARG A 52 15.14 4.47 6.59
C ARG A 52 14.92 4.84 5.13
N MET A 53 13.87 5.61 4.85
CA MET A 53 13.52 6.04 3.51
C MET A 53 14.28 7.29 3.04
N GLY A 54 15.14 7.87 3.88
CA GLY A 54 15.89 9.09 3.55
C GLY A 54 15.00 10.29 3.22
N LEU A 55 13.81 10.37 3.82
CA LEU A 55 12.89 11.48 3.56
C LEU A 55 13.39 12.77 4.20
N GLU A 56 13.25 13.89 3.48
CA GLU A 56 13.44 15.21 4.07
C GLU A 56 12.46 15.39 5.24
N TRP A 57 12.98 15.85 6.38
CA TRP A 57 12.17 16.06 7.56
C TRP A 57 11.68 17.51 7.72
N PRO A 58 10.42 17.69 8.14
CA PRO A 58 9.39 16.66 8.17
C PRO A 58 8.78 16.48 6.78
N PRO A 59 8.33 15.26 6.45
CA PRO A 59 7.51 15.05 5.27
C PRO A 59 6.16 15.74 5.46
N ASN A 60 5.35 15.74 4.39
CA ASN A 60 3.94 16.15 4.46
C ASN A 60 3.22 15.42 5.64
N PRO A 61 2.42 16.11 6.47
CA PRO A 61 1.70 15.52 7.59
C PRO A 61 0.90 14.25 7.26
N ALA A 62 0.21 14.21 6.11
CA ALA A 62 -0.53 13.03 5.67
C ALA A 62 0.40 11.86 5.34
N LYS A 63 1.54 12.15 4.71
CA LYS A 63 2.59 11.16 4.44
C LYS A 63 3.20 10.65 5.75
N PHE A 64 3.47 11.52 6.72
CA PHE A 64 3.97 11.11 8.03
C PHE A 64 2.98 10.21 8.77
N ARG A 65 1.70 10.56 8.77
CA ARG A 65 0.64 9.74 9.38
C ARG A 65 0.59 8.35 8.75
N ALA A 66 0.67 8.24 7.43
CA ALA A 66 0.71 6.95 6.74
C ALA A 66 1.91 6.10 7.19
N LEU A 67 3.09 6.72 7.34
CA LEU A 67 4.28 6.03 7.86
C LEU A 67 4.12 5.57 9.32
N CYS A 68 3.47 6.38 10.16
CA CYS A 68 3.17 6.00 11.54
C CYS A 68 2.22 4.81 11.63
N LEU A 69 1.32 4.68 10.64
CA LEU A 69 0.37 3.58 10.53
C LEU A 69 0.94 2.36 9.79
N GLY A 70 2.20 2.41 9.35
CA GLY A 70 2.82 1.33 8.58
C GLY A 70 2.16 1.08 7.23
N LEU A 71 1.51 2.09 6.65
CA LEU A 71 0.81 1.96 5.37
C LEU A 71 1.80 1.94 4.20
N PRO A 72 1.59 1.08 3.19
CA PRO A 72 2.42 1.07 1.99
C PRO A 72 2.24 2.36 1.19
N SER A 73 3.28 2.77 0.49
CA SER A 73 3.24 3.86 -0.49
C SER A 73 2.43 3.48 -1.73
N LEU A 74 1.99 4.48 -2.50
CA LEU A 74 1.29 4.25 -3.78
C LEU A 74 2.07 3.31 -4.70
N ALA A 75 3.39 3.50 -4.84
CA ALA A 75 4.23 2.64 -5.68
C ALA A 75 4.28 1.19 -5.18
N GLN A 76 4.28 0.97 -3.86
CA GLN A 76 4.18 -0.37 -3.28
C GLN A 76 2.80 -0.97 -3.55
N VAL A 77 1.72 -0.20 -3.41
CA VAL A 77 0.37 -0.67 -3.75
C VAL A 77 0.27 -1.06 -5.23
N GLU A 78 0.80 -0.24 -6.14
CA GLU A 78 0.86 -0.56 -7.58
C GLU A 78 1.62 -1.87 -7.84
N GLN A 79 2.69 -2.13 -7.09
CA GLN A 79 3.42 -3.39 -7.17
C GLN A 79 2.60 -4.56 -6.62
N GLU A 80 1.99 -4.43 -5.44
CA GLU A 80 1.17 -5.46 -4.77
C GLU A 80 -0.11 -5.81 -5.55
N LEU A 81 -0.61 -4.88 -6.39
CA LEU A 81 -1.76 -5.14 -7.26
C LEU A 81 -1.42 -6.07 -8.44
N ARG A 82 -0.13 -6.26 -8.77
CA ARG A 82 0.29 -7.18 -9.83
C ARG A 82 -0.07 -8.63 -9.48
N PRO A 83 -0.30 -9.50 -10.49
CA PRO A 83 -0.55 -10.91 -10.25
C PRO A 83 0.60 -11.59 -9.49
N GLY A 84 0.25 -12.49 -8.56
CA GLY A 84 1.23 -13.28 -7.80
C GLY A 84 2.00 -12.52 -6.72
N GLN A 85 1.58 -11.32 -6.33
CA GLN A 85 2.16 -10.58 -5.22
C GLN A 85 1.31 -10.71 -3.95
N ASP A 86 1.98 -10.66 -2.80
CA ASP A 86 1.32 -10.47 -1.52
C ASP A 86 0.63 -9.10 -1.51
N ARG A 87 -0.53 -9.02 -0.87
CA ARG A 87 -1.29 -7.78 -0.73
C ARG A 87 -1.42 -7.41 0.73
N SER A 88 -0.90 -6.24 1.06
CA SER A 88 -1.13 -5.61 2.34
C SER A 88 -2.62 -5.28 2.54
N PRO A 89 -3.06 -5.08 3.80
CA PRO A 89 -4.42 -4.63 4.11
C PRO A 89 -4.88 -3.41 3.30
N LEU A 90 -4.00 -2.42 3.09
CA LEU A 90 -4.33 -1.23 2.32
C LEU A 90 -4.51 -1.55 0.83
N SER A 91 -3.65 -2.38 0.24
CA SER A 91 -3.79 -2.78 -1.16
C SER A 91 -5.06 -3.57 -1.42
N VAL A 92 -5.49 -4.40 -0.46
CA VAL A 92 -6.78 -5.09 -0.53
C VAL A 92 -7.93 -4.07 -0.53
N LEU A 93 -7.89 -3.07 0.34
CA LEU A 93 -8.88 -1.99 0.36
C LEU A 93 -8.89 -1.20 -0.96
N VAL A 94 -7.73 -0.77 -1.44
CA VAL A 94 -7.60 -0.05 -2.72
C VAL A 94 -8.21 -0.84 -3.87
N ARG A 95 -7.89 -2.13 -3.97
CA ARG A 95 -8.45 -3.01 -5.00
C ARG A 95 -9.97 -3.12 -4.91
N SER A 96 -10.54 -3.12 -3.70
CA SER A 96 -11.99 -3.21 -3.48
C SER A 96 -12.75 -1.94 -3.87
N LEU A 97 -12.06 -0.79 -3.91
CA LEU A 97 -12.62 0.50 -4.32
C LEU A 97 -12.58 0.73 -5.83
N MET A 98 -12.00 -0.19 -6.60
CA MET A 98 -11.84 -0.07 -8.04
C MET A 98 -12.82 -0.97 -8.81
N ASP A 99 -13.32 -0.47 -9.93
CA ASP A 99 -13.94 -1.33 -10.94
C ASP A 99 -12.86 -2.14 -11.65
N LEU A 100 -12.80 -3.43 -11.32
CA LEU A 100 -11.80 -4.36 -11.85
C LEU A 100 -12.02 -4.67 -13.32
N HIS A 101 -13.26 -4.62 -13.81
CA HIS A 101 -13.53 -4.85 -15.22
C HIS A 101 -12.97 -3.70 -16.05
N ALA A 102 -13.29 -2.46 -15.65
CA ALA A 102 -12.72 -1.27 -16.29
C ALA A 102 -11.19 -1.22 -16.16
N PHE A 103 -10.65 -1.57 -14.99
CA PHE A 103 -9.20 -1.58 -14.76
C PHE A 103 -8.46 -2.57 -15.68
N ASN A 104 -9.00 -3.78 -15.85
CA ASN A 104 -8.39 -4.79 -16.71
C ASN A 104 -8.47 -4.45 -18.20
N ALA A 105 -9.46 -3.65 -18.63
CA ALA A 105 -9.61 -3.19 -20.00
C ALA A 105 -8.84 -1.89 -20.31
N ALA A 106 -8.37 -1.18 -19.28
CA ALA A 106 -7.70 0.11 -19.40
C ALA A 106 -6.22 -0.03 -19.80
N ASP A 107 -5.67 1.03 -20.42
CA ASP A 107 -4.24 1.15 -20.67
C ASP A 107 -3.45 1.47 -19.37
N GLY A 108 -2.12 1.36 -19.42
CA GLY A 108 -1.27 1.55 -18.25
C GLY A 108 -1.41 2.93 -17.58
N TYR A 109 -1.67 3.99 -18.36
CA TYR A 109 -1.84 5.34 -17.81
C TYR A 109 -3.16 5.46 -17.05
N GLN A 110 -4.24 4.98 -17.65
CA GLN A 110 -5.57 4.95 -17.01
C GLN A 110 -5.54 4.04 -15.78
N GLN A 111 -4.87 2.89 -15.84
CA GLN A 111 -4.66 2.02 -14.69
C GLN A 111 -3.98 2.75 -13.53
N SER A 112 -2.84 3.42 -13.76
CA SER A 112 -2.17 4.21 -12.71
C SER A 112 -3.08 5.29 -12.12
N ARG A 113 -3.88 5.97 -12.95
CA ARG A 113 -4.84 6.98 -12.46
C ARG A 113 -5.93 6.38 -11.59
N MET A 114 -6.49 5.23 -11.98
CA MET A 114 -7.51 4.53 -11.20
C MET A 114 -6.96 4.09 -9.84
N VAL A 115 -5.74 3.55 -9.81
CA VAL A 115 -5.07 3.16 -8.55
C VAL A 115 -4.81 4.39 -7.68
N ALA A 116 -4.29 5.49 -8.24
CA ALA A 116 -4.03 6.71 -7.48
C ALA A 116 -5.31 7.31 -6.85
N ALA A 117 -6.43 7.28 -7.58
CA ALA A 117 -7.72 7.73 -7.08
C ALA A 117 -8.22 6.84 -5.93
N ALA A 118 -8.23 5.52 -6.12
CA ALA A 118 -8.65 4.56 -5.11
C ALA A 118 -7.72 4.57 -3.86
N TYR A 119 -6.42 4.77 -4.05
CA TYR A 119 -5.44 4.95 -2.97
C TYR A 119 -5.75 6.18 -2.12
N SER A 120 -6.05 7.31 -2.77
CA SER A 120 -6.43 8.54 -2.06
C SER A 120 -7.70 8.36 -1.23
N GLN A 121 -8.69 7.66 -1.79
CA GLN A 121 -9.94 7.32 -1.08
C GLN A 121 -9.69 6.37 0.10
N ALA A 122 -8.83 5.35 -0.08
CA ALA A 122 -8.46 4.44 1.00
C ALA A 122 -7.75 5.16 2.16
N LEU A 123 -6.85 6.10 1.87
CA LEU A 123 -6.21 6.91 2.91
C LEU A 123 -7.20 7.78 3.68
N GLN A 124 -8.19 8.35 3.00
CA GLN A 124 -9.27 9.11 3.65
C GLN A 124 -10.11 8.20 4.56
N HIS A 125 -10.45 6.99 4.09
CA HIS A 125 -11.18 6.00 4.89
C HIS A 125 -10.43 5.63 6.18
N VAL A 126 -9.13 5.31 6.09
CA VAL A 126 -8.30 5.00 7.26
C VAL A 126 -8.16 6.22 8.17
N SER A 127 -8.02 7.42 7.61
CA SER A 127 -7.94 8.66 8.40
C SER A 127 -9.22 8.95 9.17
N ALA A 128 -10.38 8.55 8.64
CA ALA A 128 -11.66 8.62 9.32
C ALA A 128 -11.88 7.52 10.38
N GLY A 129 -10.91 6.64 10.60
CA GLY A 129 -10.99 5.52 11.56
C GLY A 129 -11.60 4.25 10.97
N GLY A 130 -11.72 4.17 9.64
CA GLY A 130 -12.15 2.96 8.95
C GLY A 130 -11.18 1.80 9.15
N ALA A 131 -11.72 0.59 9.28
CA ALA A 131 -10.92 -0.62 9.47
C ALA A 131 -10.27 -1.08 8.16
N LEU A 132 -9.07 -1.62 8.25
CA LEU A 132 -8.41 -2.24 7.12
C LEU A 132 -8.81 -3.72 6.99
N PRO A 133 -9.03 -4.23 5.76
CA PRO A 133 -9.24 -5.66 5.51
C PRO A 133 -8.05 -6.53 5.95
N ALA A 134 -8.24 -7.85 6.02
CA ALA A 134 -7.12 -8.77 6.23
C ALA A 134 -6.15 -8.74 5.03
N ALA A 135 -4.85 -8.96 5.31
CA ALA A 135 -3.85 -9.14 4.27
C ALA A 135 -4.13 -10.42 3.46
N VAL A 136 -3.80 -10.41 2.17
CA VAL A 136 -4.00 -11.56 1.27
C VAL A 136 -2.64 -12.00 0.74
N PRO A 137 -2.11 -13.18 1.14
CA PRO A 137 -0.87 -13.70 0.61
C PRO A 137 -1.02 -14.10 -0.86
N ALA A 138 0.07 -14.07 -1.61
CA ALA A 138 0.15 -14.57 -2.96
C ALA A 138 -0.22 -16.07 -2.98
N LEU A 139 -1.09 -16.44 -3.91
CA LEU A 139 -1.35 -17.84 -4.17
C LEU A 139 -0.13 -18.46 -4.84
N VAL A 140 0.33 -19.60 -4.32
CA VAL A 140 1.37 -20.40 -4.97
C VAL A 140 0.81 -20.89 -6.31
N HIS A 141 1.41 -20.44 -7.41
CA HIS A 141 1.09 -20.99 -8.72
C HIS A 141 1.86 -22.30 -8.88
N GLU A 142 1.22 -23.42 -8.55
CA GLU A 142 1.72 -24.73 -8.96
C GLU A 142 1.60 -24.81 -10.48
N ARG A 143 2.75 -24.76 -11.17
CA ARG A 143 2.79 -24.98 -12.62
C ARG A 143 2.34 -26.42 -12.86
N PRO A 144 1.29 -26.67 -13.66
CA PRO A 144 0.90 -28.03 -14.00
C PRO A 144 2.11 -28.74 -14.62
N ALA A 145 2.61 -29.77 -13.96
CA ALA A 145 3.68 -30.58 -14.49
C ALA A 145 3.07 -31.48 -15.57
N ALA A 146 3.31 -31.16 -16.84
CA ALA A 146 3.00 -32.10 -17.90
C ALA A 146 3.83 -33.37 -17.69
N PRO A 147 3.23 -34.57 -17.74
CA PRO A 147 3.99 -35.81 -17.62
C PRO A 147 5.06 -35.85 -18.73
N ASN A 148 6.29 -36.22 -18.38
CA ASN A 148 7.34 -36.39 -19.37
C ASN A 148 7.04 -37.65 -20.19
N VAL A 149 6.56 -37.45 -21.42
CA VAL A 149 6.22 -38.50 -22.35
C VAL A 149 7.46 -38.83 -23.19
N SER A 150 8.25 -39.80 -22.75
CA SER A 150 9.49 -40.19 -23.43
C SER A 150 9.27 -41.13 -24.62
N ASN A 151 8.12 -41.79 -24.71
CA ASN A 151 7.81 -42.72 -25.80
C ASN A 151 6.30 -42.80 -26.12
N ARG A 152 5.96 -43.40 -27.27
CA ARG A 152 4.58 -43.48 -27.78
C ARG A 152 3.62 -44.24 -26.85
N GLU A 153 4.10 -45.27 -26.16
CA GLU A 153 3.31 -46.01 -25.16
C GLU A 153 3.00 -45.17 -23.93
N SER A 154 3.97 -44.42 -23.40
CA SER A 154 3.76 -43.50 -22.29
C SER A 154 2.79 -42.37 -22.66
N ALA A 155 2.73 -41.99 -23.94
CA ALA A 155 1.77 -41.01 -24.45
C ALA A 155 0.35 -41.56 -24.39
N ALA A 156 0.16 -42.78 -24.90
CA ALA A 156 -1.14 -43.45 -24.87
C ALA A 156 -1.63 -43.68 -23.43
N ALA A 157 -0.74 -44.09 -22.52
CA ALA A 157 -1.06 -44.30 -21.11
C ALA A 157 -1.37 -42.99 -20.35
N ALA A 158 -0.72 -41.87 -20.72
CA ALA A 158 -1.03 -40.56 -20.16
C ALA A 158 -2.39 -40.04 -20.66
N MET A 159 -2.69 -40.20 -21.95
CA MET A 159 -3.99 -39.81 -22.51
C MET A 159 -5.14 -40.66 -21.99
N ALA A 160 -4.94 -41.96 -21.80
CA ALA A 160 -5.95 -42.84 -21.20
C ALA A 160 -6.27 -42.45 -19.75
N ARG A 161 -5.26 -42.08 -18.95
CA ARG A 161 -5.47 -41.53 -17.60
C ARG A 161 -6.24 -40.22 -17.62
N ALA A 162 -5.85 -39.29 -18.50
CA ALA A 162 -6.53 -38.02 -18.63
C ALA A 162 -8.00 -38.18 -19.07
N ALA A 163 -8.29 -39.14 -19.96
CA ALA A 163 -9.66 -39.45 -20.38
C ALA A 163 -10.52 -39.96 -19.20
N GLN A 164 -9.98 -40.87 -18.38
CA GLN A 164 -10.65 -41.35 -17.17
C GLN A 164 -10.88 -40.25 -16.12
N GLU A 165 -9.89 -39.40 -15.86
CA GLU A 165 -10.01 -38.31 -14.89
C GLU A 165 -11.05 -37.27 -15.31
N LEU A 166 -11.22 -37.07 -16.62
CA LEU A 166 -12.17 -36.13 -17.20
C LEU A 166 -13.56 -36.75 -17.50
N GLY A 167 -13.74 -38.06 -17.26
CA GLY A 167 -14.99 -38.77 -17.49
C GLY A 167 -15.36 -38.93 -18.97
N PHE A 168 -14.36 -38.95 -19.86
CA PHE A 168 -14.54 -39.34 -21.25
C PHE A 168 -14.36 -40.87 -21.35
N ASP A 169 -15.44 -41.61 -21.10
CA ASP A 169 -15.56 -43.03 -21.48
C ASP A 169 -16.19 -43.16 -22.87
#